data_AF-A4FPD0-F1
#
_entry.id   AF-A4FPD0-F1
#
_cell.length_a   1.000
_cell.length_b   1.000
_cell.length_c   1.000
_cell.angle_alpha   90.00
_cell.angle_beta   90.00
_cell.angle_gamma   90.00
#
_symmetry.space_group_name_H-M   'P 1'
#
loop_
_entity.id
_entity.type
_entity.pdbx_description
1 polymer ?
#
loop_
_entity_poly.entity_id
_entity_poly.type
_entity_poly.pdbx_seq_one_letter_code
_entity_poly.pdbx_strand_id
1 'polypeptide(L)' 'MTAEIARAAGELLGTTGLSGHRCAIDSIVAATALGLARPVVLLTSDPDDPNRLIDEPERPKDERVVVVHV' A
#
# COMPACT_ATOMS: atom_id res chain seq x y z
N MET A 1 8.87 3.73 11.35
CA MET A 1 7.58 3.02 11.41
C MET A 1 6.94 3.30 12.76
N THR A 2 5.67 3.72 12.79
CA THR A 2 4.89 3.88 14.02
C THR A 2 4.05 2.63 14.28
N ALA A 3 3.56 2.45 15.51
CA ALA A 3 2.66 1.33 15.84
C ALA A 3 1.35 1.37 15.03
N GLU A 4 0.86 2.58 14.72
CA GLU A 4 -0.32 2.77 13.89
C GLU A 4 -0.11 2.27 12.45
N ILE A 5 1.02 2.61 11.84
CA ILE A 5 1.37 2.12 10.50
C ILE A 5 1.55 0.60 10.51
N ALA A 6 2.19 0.04 11.56
CA ALA A 6 2.35 -1.40 11.68
C ALA A 6 1.01 -2.13 11.78
N ARG A 7 0.05 -1.58 12.54
CA ARG A 7 -1.31 -2.12 12.61
C ARG A 7 -2.02 -2.04 11.26
N ALA A 8 -2.00 -0.88 10.60
CA ALA A 8 -2.60 -0.70 9.29
C ALA A 8 -2.01 -1.66 8.23
N ALA A 9 -0.69 -1.87 8.25
CA ALA A 9 -0.01 -2.83 7.38
C ALA A 9 -0.48 -4.28 7.62
N GLY A 10 -0.68 -4.67 8.90
CA GLY A 10 -1.24 -5.98 9.25
C GLY A 10 -2.69 -6.14 8.78
N GLU A 11 -3.50 -5.09 8.92
CA GLU A 11 -4.87 -5.05 8.41
C GLU A 11 -4.92 -5.20 6.89
N LEU A 12 -4.05 -4.47 6.15
CA LEU A 12 -3.93 -4.59 4.70
C LEU A 12 -3.55 -6.01 4.25
N LEU A 13 -2.63 -6.68 4.94
CA LEU A 13 -2.29 -8.08 4.65
C LEU A 13 -3.49 -9.00 4.88
N GLY A 14 -4.23 -8.79 5.97
CA GLY A 14 -5.43 -9.56 6.30
C GLY A 14 -6.54 -9.39 5.27
N THR A 15 -6.81 -8.16 4.82
CA THR A 15 -7.88 -7.87 3.86
C THR A 15 -7.56 -8.34 2.45
N THR A 16 -6.29 -8.24 2.02
CA THR A 16 -5.86 -8.64 0.67
C THR A 16 -5.55 -10.13 0.54
N GLY A 17 -5.39 -10.85 1.67
CA GLY A 17 -4.98 -12.25 1.71
C GLY A 17 -3.54 -12.49 1.25
N LEU A 18 -2.72 -11.44 1.17
CA LEU A 18 -1.31 -11.56 0.79
C LEU A 18 -0.47 -12.18 1.91
N SER A 19 0.56 -12.93 1.51
CA SER A 19 1.44 -13.59 2.48
C SER A 19 2.29 -12.54 3.21
N GLY A 20 2.17 -12.46 4.54
CA GLY A 20 3.02 -11.58 5.34
C GLY A 20 4.52 -11.90 5.22
N HIS A 21 4.91 -13.14 4.95
CA HIS A 21 6.32 -13.48 4.73
C HIS A 21 6.89 -12.83 3.46
N ARG A 22 6.05 -12.65 2.43
CA ARG A 22 6.43 -12.04 1.15
C ARG A 22 6.26 -10.53 1.19
N CYS A 23 5.12 -10.06 1.68
CA CYS A 23 4.66 -8.69 1.48
C CYS A 23 4.69 -7.85 2.76
N ALA A 24 5.38 -8.26 3.83
CA ALA A 24 5.45 -7.48 5.08
C ALA A 24 6.06 -6.08 4.90
N ILE A 25 7.09 -5.96 4.07
CA ILE A 25 7.69 -4.64 3.78
C ILE A 25 6.75 -3.86 2.87
N ASP A 26 6.22 -4.48 1.82
CA ASP A 26 5.30 -3.83 0.87
C ASP A 26 4.05 -3.30 1.59
N SER A 27 3.52 -4.04 2.57
CA SER A 27 2.34 -3.59 3.34
C SER A 27 2.63 -2.40 4.24
N ILE A 28 3.84 -2.30 4.81
CA ILE A 28 4.28 -1.11 5.56
C ILE A 28 4.43 0.09 4.62
N VAL A 29 5.02 -0.10 3.44
CA VAL A 29 5.15 0.97 2.44
C VAL A 29 3.78 1.42 1.95
N ALA A 30 2.88 0.48 1.64
CA ALA A 30 1.49 0.76 1.26
C ALA A 30 0.72 1.51 2.36
N ALA A 31 0.76 1.03 3.61
CA ALA A 31 0.12 1.70 4.74
C ALA A 31 0.67 3.13 4.95
N THR A 32 1.98 3.31 4.79
CA THR A 32 2.59 4.64 4.85
C THR A 32 2.06 5.52 3.72
N ALA A 33 2.07 5.04 2.48
CA ALA A 33 1.58 5.77 1.32
C ALA A 33 0.11 6.16 1.45
N LEU A 34 -0.74 5.26 1.93
CA LEU A 34 -2.17 5.50 2.16
C LEU A 34 -2.45 6.56 3.23
N GLY A 35 -1.56 6.70 4.22
CA GLY A 35 -1.67 7.68 5.30
C GLY A 35 -1.12 9.09 4.98
N LEU A 36 -0.43 9.26 3.85
CA LEU A 36 0.11 10.57 3.43
C LEU A 36 -0.95 11.42 2.74
N ALA A 37 -0.81 12.74 2.85
CA ALA A 37 -1.59 13.69 2.08
C ALA A 37 -1.37 13.47 0.57
N ARG A 38 -2.45 13.57 -0.22
CA ARG A 38 -2.42 13.36 -1.68
C ARG A 38 -1.87 14.60 -2.40
N PRO A 39 -1.14 14.43 -3.53
CA PRO A 39 -0.90 13.19 -4.27
C PRO A 39 0.30 12.36 -3.78
N VAL A 40 0.28 11.05 -4.03
CA VAL A 40 1.37 10.11 -3.67
C VAL A 40 1.67 9.17 -4.84
N VAL A 41 2.96 8.95 -5.11
CA VAL A 41 3.45 7.99 -6.11
C VAL A 41 4.37 6.97 -5.44
N LEU A 42 4.17 5.70 -5.72
CA LEU A 42 4.97 4.57 -5.24
C LEU A 42 5.77 3.99 -6.41
N LEU A 43 7.09 4.13 -6.36
CA LEU A 43 8.00 3.59 -7.36
C LEU A 43 8.47 2.20 -6.93
N THR A 44 8.34 1.19 -7.80
CA THR A 44 8.69 -0.19 -7.46
C THR A 44 9.13 -0.99 -8.70
N SER A 45 10.10 -1.89 -8.53
CA SER A 45 10.46 -2.85 -9.58
C SER A 45 9.48 -4.04 -9.65
N ASP A 46 8.62 -4.22 -8.66
CA ASP A 46 7.54 -5.22 -8.68
C ASP A 46 6.22 -4.52 -8.32
N PRO A 47 5.36 -4.22 -9.31
CA PRO A 47 4.12 -3.49 -9.09
C PRO A 47 2.96 -4.37 -8.64
N ASP A 48 3.07 -5.71 -8.71
CA ASP A 48 1.92 -6.60 -8.57
C ASP A 48 1.37 -6.60 -7.14
N ASP A 49 2.25 -6.77 -6.14
CA ASP A 49 1.86 -6.77 -4.73
C ASP A 49 1.43 -5.36 -4.25
N PRO A 50 2.17 -4.26 -4.52
CA PRO A 50 1.74 -2.92 -4.15
C PRO A 50 0.39 -2.51 -4.73
N ASN A 51 0.10 -2.82 -6.00
CA ASN A 51 -1.21 -2.51 -6.61
C ASN A 51 -2.39 -3.15 -5.86
N ARG A 52 -2.18 -4.34 -5.30
CA ARG A 52 -3.21 -5.02 -4.49
C ARG A 52 -3.36 -4.41 -3.10
N LEU A 53 -2.26 -3.92 -2.52
CA LEU A 53 -2.22 -3.34 -1.17
C LEU A 53 -2.77 -1.92 -1.10
N ILE A 54 -2.67 -1.15 -2.19
CA ILE A 54 -3.10 0.25 -2.26
C ILE A 54 -4.44 0.43 -3.01
N ASP A 55 -5.22 -0.64 -3.22
CA ASP A 55 -6.51 -0.51 -3.91
C ASP A 55 -7.50 0.31 -3.08
N GLU A 56 -7.95 1.43 -3.64
CA GLU A 56 -8.86 2.40 -3.02
C GLU A 56 -10.11 2.57 -3.91
N PRO A 57 -10.95 1.53 -4.09
CA PRO A 57 -12.03 1.54 -5.09
C PRO A 57 -13.06 2.65 -4.85
N GLU A 58 -13.21 3.10 -3.61
CA GLU A 58 -14.14 4.16 -3.19
C GLU A 58 -13.58 5.58 -3.38
N ARG A 59 -12.26 5.74 -3.59
CA ARG A 59 -11.61 7.05 -3.74
C ARG A 59 -11.63 7.50 -5.21
N PRO A 60 -11.81 8.80 -5.52
CA PRO A 60 -11.68 9.33 -6.88
C PRO A 60 -10.32 8.98 -7.48
N LYS A 61 -10.28 8.65 -8.78
CA LYS A 61 -9.08 8.09 -9.44
C LYS A 61 -7.87 9.02 -9.35
N ASP A 62 -8.09 10.32 -9.43
CA ASP A 62 -7.08 11.39 -9.35
C ASP A 62 -6.55 11.62 -7.92
N GLU A 63 -7.19 11.05 -6.90
CA GLU A 63 -6.77 11.10 -5.51
C GLU A 63 -6.14 9.79 -5.01
N ARG A 64 -6.10 8.73 -5.81
CA ARG A 64 -5.51 7.44 -5.42
C ARG A 64 -3.98 7.50 -5.40
N VAL A 65 -3.36 6.62 -4.61
CA VAL A 65 -1.92 6.35 -4.78
C VAL A 65 -1.68 5.79 -6.18
N VAL A 66 -0.65 6.30 -6.86
CA VAL A 66 -0.24 5.78 -8.16
C VAL A 66 0.98 4.88 -7.99
N VAL A 67 0.94 3.67 -8.54
CA VAL A 67 2.11 2.78 -8.64
C VAL A 67 2.77 2.97 -10.00
N VAL A 68 4.08 3.18 -10.01
CA VAL A 68 4.88 3.27 -11.22
C VAL A 68 5.99 2.22 -11.16
N HIS A 69 6.07 1.43 -12.23
CA HIS A 69 7.13 0.45 -12.39
C HIS A 69 8.43 1.14 -12.87
N VAL A 70 9.55 0.86 -12.20
CA VAL A 70 10.88 1.42 -12.49
C VAL A 70 11.95 0.35 -12.56
#